data_AF-A0A9E1PCM2-F1
#
_entry.id   AF-A0A9E1PCM2-F1
#
_cell.length_a   1.000
_cell.length_b   1.000
_cell.length_c   1.000
_cell.angle_alpha   90.00
_cell.angle_beta   90.00
_cell.angle_gamma   90.00
#
_symmetry.space_group_name_H-M   'P 1'
#
loop_
_entity.id
_entity.type
_entity.pdbx_description
1 polymer ?
#
loop_
_entity_poly.entity_id
_entity_poly.type
_entity_poly.pdbx_seq_one_letter_code
_entity_poly.pdbx_strand_id
1 'polypeptide(L)' 'MGWVEDCNANGIPDDCECAGDANQDGNANIADILVIVGYWGNNTPIADLNCDGIVNVVDLLIVIDNWGPCE' A
#
# COMPACT_ATOMS: atom_id res chain seq x y z
N MET A 1 -3.59 19.99 -14.15
CA MET A 1 -3.84 18.68 -14.80
C MET A 1 -3.45 17.65 -13.77
N GLY A 2 -4.44 17.19 -12.99
CA GLY A 2 -4.20 16.28 -11.87
C GLY A 2 -4.21 14.86 -12.40
N TRP A 3 -3.04 14.27 -12.50
CA TRP A 3 -2.94 12.82 -12.44
C TRP A 3 -3.07 12.45 -10.98
N VAL A 4 -3.97 11.52 -10.67
CA VAL A 4 -3.99 10.89 -9.36
C VAL A 4 -2.84 9.88 -9.34
N GLU A 5 -2.24 9.71 -8.18
CA GLU A 5 -1.12 8.78 -7.96
C GLU A 5 -1.60 7.33 -8.23
N ASP A 6 -0.73 6.52 -8.85
CA ASP A 6 -0.93 5.09 -9.16
C ASP A 6 0.44 4.43 -9.02
N CYS A 7 0.82 4.14 -7.78
CA CYS A 7 2.16 3.71 -7.46
C CYS A 7 2.42 2.27 -7.86
N ASN A 8 1.43 1.40 -7.69
CA ASN A 8 1.55 0.00 -8.09
C ASN A 8 1.38 -0.22 -9.60
N ALA A 9 1.04 0.83 -10.36
CA ALA A 9 0.89 0.87 -11.81
C ALA A 9 -0.16 -0.12 -12.35
N ASN A 10 -1.22 -0.37 -11.58
CA ASN A 10 -2.28 -1.29 -11.97
C ASN A 10 -3.38 -0.63 -12.81
N GLY A 11 -3.30 0.70 -13.02
CA GLY A 11 -4.25 1.48 -13.80
C GLY A 11 -5.50 1.93 -13.03
N ILE A 12 -5.53 1.71 -11.72
CA ILE A 12 -6.50 2.24 -10.77
C ILE A 12 -5.76 3.30 -9.94
N PRO A 13 -6.30 4.53 -9.82
CA PRO A 13 -5.70 5.52 -8.93
C PRO A 13 -5.65 5.05 -7.46
N ASP A 14 -4.57 5.32 -6.74
CA ASP A 14 -4.38 4.89 -5.34
C ASP A 14 -5.46 5.48 -4.41
N ASP A 15 -5.93 6.72 -4.66
CA ASP A 15 -7.07 7.32 -3.93
C ASP A 15 -8.40 6.56 -4.15
N CYS A 16 -8.49 5.77 -5.22
CA CYS A 16 -9.62 4.88 -5.51
C CYS A 16 -9.37 3.45 -5.01
N GLU A 17 -8.18 3.16 -4.48
CA GLU A 17 -7.82 1.87 -3.90
C GLU A 17 -7.97 1.88 -2.39
N CYS A 18 -7.92 0.68 -1.83
CA CYS A 18 -7.85 0.49 -0.40
C CYS A 18 -6.44 0.76 0.08
N ALA A 19 -6.22 1.97 0.61
CA ALA A 19 -4.96 2.29 1.26
C ALA A 19 -4.65 1.20 2.30
N GLY A 20 -3.52 0.50 2.18
CA GLY A 20 -3.14 -0.58 3.11
C GLY A 20 -3.44 -2.02 2.66
N ASP A 21 -4.15 -2.25 1.55
CA ASP A 21 -4.34 -3.57 0.94
C ASP A 21 -3.18 -3.88 -0.03
N ALA A 22 -2.00 -4.08 0.54
CA ALA A 22 -0.75 -4.30 -0.20
C ALA A 22 -0.77 -5.59 -1.04
N ASN A 23 -1.57 -6.60 -0.64
CA ASN A 23 -1.69 -7.85 -1.37
C ASN A 23 -2.88 -7.89 -2.37
N GLN A 24 -3.70 -6.84 -2.41
CA GLN A 24 -4.88 -6.68 -3.27
C GLN A 24 -5.94 -7.78 -3.07
N ASP A 25 -6.15 -8.23 -1.82
CA ASP A 25 -7.14 -9.25 -1.47
C ASP A 25 -8.51 -8.67 -1.02
N GLY A 26 -8.61 -7.35 -0.96
CA GLY A 26 -9.79 -6.61 -0.53
C GLY A 26 -9.87 -6.39 0.99
N ASN A 27 -8.80 -6.67 1.75
CA ASN A 27 -8.76 -6.44 3.18
C ASN A 27 -7.37 -5.99 3.63
N ALA A 28 -7.25 -4.82 4.25
CA ALA A 28 -6.04 -4.44 4.97
C ALA A 28 -5.94 -5.22 6.29
N ASN A 29 -5.05 -6.21 6.35
CA ASN A 29 -4.92 -7.12 7.46
C ASN A 29 -3.46 -7.57 7.71
N ILE A 30 -3.29 -8.65 8.47
CA ILE A 30 -1.96 -9.17 8.80
C ILE A 30 -1.19 -9.63 7.56
N ALA A 31 -1.87 -10.10 6.51
CA ALA A 31 -1.26 -10.50 5.26
C ALA A 31 -0.53 -9.31 4.60
N ASP A 32 -1.09 -8.11 4.67
CA ASP A 32 -0.49 -6.89 4.14
C ASP A 32 0.71 -6.44 4.97
N ILE A 33 0.63 -6.54 6.30
CA ILE A 33 1.80 -6.33 7.16
C ILE A 33 2.94 -7.28 6.77
N LEU A 34 2.64 -8.53 6.43
CA LEU A 34 3.66 -9.48 5.97
C LEU A 34 4.26 -9.08 4.61
N VAL A 35 3.49 -8.46 3.72
CA VAL A 35 4.02 -7.84 2.48
C VAL A 35 4.99 -6.71 2.83
N ILE A 36 4.59 -5.76 3.68
CA ILE A 36 5.44 -4.62 4.09
C ILE A 36 6.77 -5.10 4.71
N VAL A 37 6.69 -6.01 5.68
CA VAL A 37 7.89 -6.55 6.34
C VAL A 37 8.76 -7.36 5.38
N GLY A 38 8.15 -8.06 4.41
CA GLY A 38 8.85 -8.82 3.39
C GLY A 38 9.70 -7.95 2.45
N TYR A 39 9.26 -6.71 2.20
CA TYR A 39 9.93 -5.76 1.32
C TYR A 39 10.66 -4.63 2.05
N TRP A 40 10.79 -4.70 3.38
CA TRP A 40 11.38 -3.62 4.19
C TRP A 40 12.73 -3.11 3.66
N GLY A 41 12.84 -1.79 3.51
CA GLY A 41 14.02 -1.08 2.99
C GLY A 41 14.21 -1.14 1.48
N ASN A 42 13.31 -1.79 0.73
CA ASN A 42 13.34 -1.81 -0.73
C ASN A 42 12.47 -0.70 -1.33
N ASN A 43 12.60 -0.46 -2.63
CA ASN A 43 11.65 0.31 -3.42
C ASN A 43 10.78 -0.70 -4.19
N THR A 44 9.71 -1.16 -3.56
CA THR A 44 8.79 -2.15 -4.14
C THR A 44 7.39 -1.53 -4.18
N PRO A 45 6.85 -1.20 -5.36
CA PRO A 45 5.63 -0.40 -5.45
C PRO A 45 4.40 -0.96 -4.74
N ILE A 46 4.26 -2.29 -4.69
CA ILE A 46 3.14 -2.94 -3.97
C ILE A 46 3.26 -2.83 -2.43
N ALA A 47 4.41 -2.43 -1.92
CA ALA A 47 4.69 -2.31 -0.48
C ALA A 47 5.12 -0.89 -0.07
N ASP A 48 5.43 -0.02 -1.03
CA ASP A 48 5.77 1.40 -0.86
C ASP A 48 4.49 2.20 -1.10
N LEU A 49 3.64 2.23 -0.07
CA LEU A 49 2.25 2.69 -0.14
C LEU A 49 2.15 4.23 -0.12
N ASN A 50 3.22 4.93 0.25
CA ASN A 50 3.31 6.39 0.17
C ASN A 50 4.22 6.88 -0.98
N CYS A 51 4.83 5.95 -1.71
CA CYS A 51 5.61 6.20 -2.91
C CYS A 51 6.84 7.08 -2.67
N ASP A 52 7.39 7.04 -1.45
CA ASP A 52 8.57 7.80 -1.07
C ASP A 52 9.89 7.15 -1.53
N GLY A 53 9.79 5.96 -2.14
CA GLY A 53 10.89 5.19 -2.69
C GLY A 53 11.53 4.24 -1.69
N ILE A 54 10.97 4.07 -0.49
CA ILE A 54 11.47 3.15 0.52
C ILE A 54 10.36 2.58 1.42
N VAL A 55 10.18 1.26 1.37
CA VAL A 55 9.31 0.53 2.30
C VAL A 55 9.84 0.65 3.72
N ASN A 56 9.09 1.31 4.60
CA ASN A 56 9.50 1.58 5.97
C ASN A 56 8.30 1.61 6.95
N VAL A 57 8.50 2.23 8.11
CA VAL A 57 7.46 2.31 9.15
C VAL A 57 6.25 3.12 8.70
N VAL A 58 6.42 4.06 7.77
CA VAL A 58 5.31 4.86 7.25
C VAL A 58 4.34 3.97 6.46
N ASP A 59 4.83 3.08 5.59
CA ASP A 59 4.00 2.12 4.85
C ASP A 59 3.27 1.15 5.78
N LEU A 60 3.96 0.68 6.82
CA LEU A 60 3.35 -0.18 7.83
C LEU A 60 2.20 0.53 8.56
N LEU A 61 2.36 1.82 8.87
CA LEU A 61 1.32 2.60 9.52
C LEU A 61 0.11 2.82 8.60
N ILE A 62 0.31 2.92 7.28
CA ILE A 62 -0.81 3.00 6.32
C ILE A 62 -1.68 1.74 6.39
N VAL A 63 -1.09 0.54 6.49
CA VAL A 63 -1.86 -0.71 6.69
C VAL A 63 -2.65 -0.69 7.99
N ILE A 64 -2.06 -0.18 9.07
CA ILE A 64 -2.72 -0.14 10.39
C ILE A 64 -3.85 0.89 10.42
N ASP A 65 -3.65 2.06 9.82
CA ASP A 65 -4.65 3.15 9.81
C ASP A 65 -5.91 2.77 9.02
N ASN A 66 -5.80 1.85 8.07
CA ASN A 66 -6.89 1.39 7.21
C ASN A 66 -7.35 -0.05 7.53
N TRP A 67 -7.00 -0.57 8.71
CA TRP A 67 -7.25 -1.96 9.07
C TRP A 67 -8.72 -2.38 8.94
N GLY A 68 -8.97 -3.45 8.18
CA GLY A 68 -10.29 -4.01 7.94
C GLY A 68 -10.59 -4.26 6.46
N PRO A 69 -11.86 -4.56 6.13
CA PRO A 69 -12.30 -4.70 4.76
C PRO A 69 -12.27 -3.37 4.03
N CYS A 70 -12.01 -3.42 2.73
CA CYS A 70 -12.08 -2.27 1.84
C CYS A 70 -13.56 -2.01 1.47
N GLU A 71 -14.10 -0.83 1.82
CA GLU A 71 -15.49 -0.42 1.55
C GLU A 71 -15.62 0.65 0.47
#